data_AF-A0A820JLK1-F1
#
_entry.id   AF-A0A820JLK1-F1
#
_cell.length_a   1.000
_cell.length_b   1.000
_cell.length_c   1.000
_cell.angle_alpha   90.00
_cell.angle_beta   90.00
_cell.angle_gamma   90.00
#
_symmetry.space_group_name_H-M   'P 1'
#
loop_
_entity.id
_entity.type
_entity.pdbx_description
1 polymer ?
#
loop_
_entity_poly.entity_id
_entity_poly.type
_entity_poly.pdbx_seq_one_letter_code
_entity_poly.pdbx_strand_id
1 'polypeptide(L)'
;LTDVIADEFKKKTKSDPRLASRSLLKLRACSEQAKHVLSTTPVTQCSIDALHEGIDLDCNVSRLRFDGVANNLINECLKPIDVILEKAKLQTDDIKLCYIENKYAKVQVSKKICSDDFH
;
A
#
# COMPACT_ATOMS: atom_id res chain seq x y z
N LEU A 1 2.29 4.13 -0.46
CA LEU A 1 3.74 3.93 -0.24
C LEU A 1 4.53 5.23 -0.47
N THR A 2 4.32 5.91 -1.59
CA THR A 2 4.93 7.23 -1.86
C THR A 2 4.76 8.21 -0.71
N ASP A 3 3.56 8.27 -0.13
CA ASP A 3 3.29 9.16 1.01
C ASP A 3 4.08 8.76 2.25
N VAL A 4 4.14 7.46 2.58
CA VAL A 4 4.95 6.95 3.70
C VAL A 4 6.41 7.35 3.53
N ILE A 5 6.98 7.15 2.35
CA ILE A 5 8.38 7.48 2.08
C ILE A 5 8.60 9.00 2.18
N ALA A 6 7.67 9.81 1.67
CA ALA A 6 7.72 11.26 1.80
C ALA A 6 7.58 11.75 3.25
N ASP A 7 6.74 11.09 4.06
CA ASP A 7 6.57 11.42 5.49
C ASP A 7 7.83 11.07 6.28
N GLU A 8 8.48 9.94 5.97
CA GLU A 8 9.77 9.59 6.58
C GLU A 8 10.86 10.60 6.22
N PHE A 9 10.91 11.08 4.98
CA PHE A 9 11.82 12.16 4.59
C PHE A 9 11.50 13.44 5.36
N LYS A 10 10.24 13.87 5.40
CA LYS A 10 9.80 15.08 6.09
C LYS A 10 10.10 15.05 7.58
N LYS A 11 10.01 13.89 8.23
CA LYS A 11 10.42 13.73 9.63
C LYS A 11 11.92 13.93 9.85
N LYS A 12 12.76 13.44 8.91
CA LYS A 12 14.22 13.55 9.00
C LYS A 12 14.74 14.94 8.67
N THR A 13 14.22 15.56 7.61
CA THR A 13 14.79 16.77 7.00
C THR A 13 13.96 18.03 7.26
N LYS A 14 12.75 17.89 7.83
CA LYS A 14 11.75 18.95 8.00
C LYS A 14 11.29 19.60 6.69
N SER A 15 11.73 19.09 5.54
CA SER A 15 11.38 19.60 4.22
C SER A 15 10.38 18.65 3.54
N ASP A 16 9.43 19.19 2.78
CA ASP A 16 8.36 18.40 2.16
C ASP A 16 8.66 18.17 0.67
N PRO A 17 9.07 16.94 0.28
CA PRO A 17 9.47 16.63 -1.08
C PRO A 17 8.27 16.58 -2.02
N ARG A 18 7.03 16.71 -1.52
CA ARG A 18 5.82 16.77 -2.33
C ARG A 18 5.61 18.12 -2.99
N LEU A 19 6.27 19.17 -2.51
CA LEU A 19 6.15 20.52 -3.06
C LEU A 19 6.87 20.68 -4.40
N ALA A 20 7.88 19.84 -4.68
CA ALA A 20 8.62 19.86 -5.94
C ALA A 20 8.20 18.71 -6.86
N SER A 21 7.80 19.03 -8.08
CA SER A 21 7.39 18.06 -9.10
C SER A 21 8.49 17.03 -9.43
N ARG A 22 9.75 17.47 -9.49
CA ARG A 22 10.91 16.60 -9.75
C ARG A 22 11.15 15.61 -8.60
N SER A 23 11.01 16.07 -7.36
CA SER A 23 11.15 15.24 -6.16
C SER A 23 10.03 14.19 -6.09
N LEU A 24 8.79 14.58 -6.42
CA LEU A 24 7.66 13.66 -6.54
C LEU A 24 7.87 12.56 -7.59
N LEU A 25 8.44 12.90 -8.75
CA LEU A 25 8.76 11.94 -9.79
C LEU A 25 9.76 10.88 -9.30
N LYS A 26 10.84 11.33 -8.64
CA LYS A 26 11.83 10.43 -8.03
C LYS A 26 11.21 9.54 -6.96
N LEU A 27 10.39 10.10 -6.08
CA LEU A 27 9.67 9.35 -5.04
C LEU A 27 8.75 8.29 -5.63
N ARG A 28 7.99 8.62 -6.69
CA ARG A 28 7.11 7.67 -7.35
C ARG A 28 7.89 6.53 -7.99
N ALA A 29 9.00 6.83 -8.67
CA ALA A 29 9.85 5.81 -9.27
C ALA A 29 10.44 4.85 -8.22
N CYS A 30 10.99 5.39 -7.13
CA CYS A 30 11.52 4.58 -6.03
C CYS A 30 10.41 3.77 -5.34
N SER A 31 9.25 4.38 -5.10
CA SER A 31 8.08 3.69 -4.53
C SER A 31 7.59 2.56 -5.42
N GLU A 32 7.66 2.73 -6.74
CA GLU A 32 7.30 1.72 -7.71
C GLU A 32 8.23 0.51 -7.63
N GLN A 33 9.54 0.76 -7.60
CA GLN A 33 10.55 -0.29 -7.43
C GLN A 33 10.39 -1.00 -6.08
N ALA A 34 10.19 -0.24 -5.00
CA ALA A 34 9.99 -0.78 -3.66
C ALA A 34 8.76 -1.69 -3.61
N LYS A 35 7.63 -1.30 -4.23
CA LYS A 35 6.43 -2.16 -4.31
C LYS A 35 6.72 -3.48 -5.03
N HIS A 36 7.45 -3.43 -6.14
CA HIS A 36 7.81 -4.63 -6.87
C HIS A 36 8.67 -5.58 -6.01
N VAL A 37 9.67 -5.07 -5.31
CA VAL A 37 10.55 -5.88 -4.44
C VAL A 37 9.80 -6.40 -3.20
N LEU A 38 8.95 -5.58 -2.59
CA LEU A 38 8.18 -5.95 -1.39
C LEU A 38 7.11 -7.02 -1.66
N SER A 39 6.77 -7.26 -2.93
CA SER A 39 5.88 -8.35 -3.32
C SER A 39 6.48 -9.74 -3.03
N THR A 40 7.82 -9.85 -3.06
CA THR A 40 8.55 -11.10 -2.82
C THR A 40 9.40 -11.05 -1.56
N THR A 41 9.86 -9.87 -1.16
CA THR A 41 10.86 -9.70 -0.10
C THR A 41 10.26 -8.97 1.10
N PRO A 42 10.55 -9.39 2.34
CA PRO A 42 9.95 -8.78 3.53
C PRO A 42 10.43 -7.35 3.83
N VAL A 43 11.59 -6.94 3.31
CA VAL A 43 12.19 -5.60 3.53
C VAL A 43 12.91 -5.16 2.26
N THR A 44 12.90 -3.86 1.97
CA THR A 44 13.67 -3.25 0.90
C THR A 44 14.25 -1.90 1.35
N GLN A 45 15.44 -1.57 0.87
CA GLN A 45 16.06 -0.26 1.08
C GLN A 45 15.68 0.67 -0.07
N CYS A 46 15.23 1.88 0.27
CA CYS A 46 14.87 2.93 -0.66
C CYS A 46 15.90 4.06 -0.53
N SER A 47 16.76 4.20 -1.52
CA SER A 47 17.79 5.24 -1.58
C SER A 47 17.58 6.11 -2.82
N ILE A 48 17.53 7.44 -2.63
CA ILE A 48 17.33 8.42 -3.70
C ILE A 48 18.29 9.59 -3.51
N ASP A 49 19.16 9.79 -4.49
CA ASP A 49 20.11 10.90 -4.49
C ASP A 49 19.43 12.23 -4.83
N ALA A 50 19.82 13.29 -4.12
CA ALA A 50 19.34 14.66 -4.23
C ALA A 50 17.82 14.69 -4.40
N LEU A 51 17.10 14.08 -3.45
CA LEU A 51 15.66 13.94 -3.53
C LEU A 51 14.99 15.31 -3.53
N HIS A 52 15.34 16.17 -2.57
CA HIS A 52 14.80 17.51 -2.43
C HIS A 52 15.84 18.45 -1.83
N GLU A 53 16.02 19.64 -2.43
CA GLU A 53 17.01 20.65 -1.99
C GLU A 53 18.45 20.12 -1.84
N GLY A 54 18.82 19.11 -2.64
CA GLY A 54 20.13 18.48 -2.57
C GLY A 54 20.31 17.50 -1.41
N ILE A 55 19.24 17.20 -0.67
CA ILE A 55 19.25 16.23 0.43
C ILE A 55 18.87 14.85 -0.11
N ASP A 56 19.68 13.86 0.27
CA ASP A 56 19.47 12.47 -0.08
C ASP A 56 18.42 11.83 0.84
N LEU A 57 17.71 10.84 0.31
CA LEU A 57 16.85 9.97 1.09
C LEU A 57 17.50 8.60 1.20
N ASP A 58 17.62 8.11 2.42
CA ASP A 58 17.85 6.70 2.70
C ASP A 58 16.86 6.21 3.76
N CYS A 59 16.04 5.23 3.41
CA CYS A 59 15.10 4.62 4.33
C CYS A 59 14.82 3.15 4.01
N ASN A 60 14.62 2.36 5.06
CA ASN A 60 14.17 0.97 4.92
C ASN A 60 12.65 0.90 5.01
N VAL A 61 12.04 0.18 4.09
CA VAL A 61 10.60 -0.09 4.06
C VAL A 61 10.38 -1.58 4.23
N SER A 62 9.50 -1.96 5.16
CA SER A 62 9.10 -3.35 5.37
C SER A 62 7.76 -3.67 4.73
N ARG A 63 7.55 -4.95 4.41
CA ARG A 63 6.30 -5.49 3.89
C ARG A 63 5.15 -5.26 4.86
N LEU A 64 5.38 -5.41 6.17
CA LEU A 64 4.41 -5.06 7.22
C LEU A 64 3.89 -3.62 7.09
N ARG A 65 4.78 -2.66 6.83
CA ARG A 65 4.39 -1.26 6.67
C ARG A 65 3.65 -1.02 5.35
N PHE A 66 4.02 -1.74 4.31
CA PHE A 66 3.29 -1.74 3.04
C PHE A 66 1.88 -2.34 3.18
N ASP A 67 1.76 -3.52 3.79
CA ASP A 67 0.50 -4.23 4.02
C ASP A 67 -0.45 -3.40 4.87
N GLY A 68 0.06 -2.68 5.90
CA GLY A 68 -0.77 -1.77 6.70
C GLY A 68 -1.41 -0.64 5.87
N VAL A 69 -0.67 -0.06 4.91
CA VAL A 69 -1.22 0.96 4.00
C VAL A 69 -2.17 0.33 2.97
N ALA A 70 -1.84 -0.84 2.45
CA ALA A 70 -2.67 -1.55 1.49
C ALA A 70 -4.01 -2.00 2.11
N ASN A 71 -3.99 -2.46 3.36
CA ASN A 71 -5.18 -2.88 4.09
C ASN A 71 -6.19 -1.76 4.27
N ASN A 72 -5.74 -0.52 4.52
CA ASN A 72 -6.65 0.63 4.59
C ASN A 72 -7.39 0.83 3.27
N LEU A 73 -6.69 0.74 2.13
CA LEU A 73 -7.30 0.85 0.82
C LEU A 73 -8.25 -0.33 0.53
N ILE A 74 -7.84 -1.56 0.88
CA ILE A 74 -8.67 -2.76 0.72
C ILE A 74 -9.98 -2.61 1.52
N ASN A 75 -9.90 -2.17 2.78
CA ASN A 75 -11.08 -1.94 3.61
C ASN A 75 -12.00 -0.86 3.04
N GLU A 76 -11.46 0.19 2.42
CA GLU A 76 -12.27 1.16 1.68
C GLU A 76 -12.94 0.57 0.44
N CYS A 77 -12.28 -0.35 -0.26
CA CYS A 77 -12.85 -1.08 -1.39
C CYS A 77 -13.94 -2.09 -0.98
N LEU A 78 -13.92 -2.59 0.26
CA LEU A 78 -14.94 -3.52 0.78
C LEU A 78 -16.25 -2.80 1.15
N LYS A 79 -16.19 -1.57 1.67
CA LYS A 79 -17.40 -0.77 2.02
C LYS A 79 -18.49 -0.73 0.94
N PRO A 80 -18.20 -0.46 -0.35
CA PRO A 80 -19.24 -0.47 -1.39
C PRO A 80 -19.76 -1.87 -1.69
N ILE A 81 -18.98 -2.92 -1.44
CA ILE A 81 -19.42 -4.32 -1.60
C ILE A 81 -20.52 -4.62 -0.59
N ASP A 82 -20.36 -4.21 0.68
CA ASP A 82 -21.37 -4.38 1.72
C ASP A 82 -22.72 -3.76 1.32
N VAL A 83 -22.69 -2.54 0.77
CA VAL A 83 -23.89 -1.85 0.27
C VAL A 83 -24.55 -2.59 -0.91
N ILE A 84 -23.76 -3.21 -1.78
CA ILE A 84 -24.28 -4.00 -2.91
C ILE A 84 -24.92 -5.30 -2.40
N LEU A 85 -24.31 -5.95 -1.41
CA LEU A 85 -24.84 -7.16 -0.80
C LEU A 85 -26.19 -6.89 -0.12
N GLU A 86 -26.29 -5.80 0.64
CA GLU A 86 -27.56 -5.37 1.26
C GLU A 86 -28.65 -5.14 0.20
N LYS A 87 -28.33 -4.45 -0.91
CA LYS A 87 -29.27 -4.23 -2.01
C LYS A 87 -29.67 -5.52 -2.72
N ALA A 88 -28.73 -6.45 -2.87
CA ALA A 88 -28.97 -7.76 -3.47
C ALA A 88 -29.67 -8.73 -2.53
N LYS A 89 -29.85 -8.38 -1.25
CA LYS A 89 -30.34 -9.26 -0.17
C LYS A 89 -29.51 -10.54 -0.04
N LEU A 90 -28.21 -10.44 -0.35
CA LEU A 90 -27.26 -11.53 -0.22
C LEU A 90 -26.46 -11.34 1.07
N GLN A 91 -26.06 -12.43 1.70
CA GLN A 91 -25.15 -12.42 2.83
C GLN A 91 -23.71 -12.56 2.33
N THR A 92 -22.73 -12.15 3.14
CA THR A 92 -21.31 -12.36 2.86
C THR A 92 -20.97 -13.84 2.62
N ASP A 93 -21.71 -14.74 3.26
CA ASP A 93 -21.56 -16.20 3.11
C ASP A 93 -22.00 -16.72 1.74
N ASP A 94 -22.84 -15.97 1.01
CA ASP A 94 -23.24 -16.32 -0.36
C ASP A 94 -22.10 -16.05 -1.36
N ILE A 95 -21.06 -15.31 -0.95
CA ILE A 95 -19.90 -14.99 -1.79
C ILE A 95 -18.90 -16.14 -1.74
N LYS A 96 -18.91 -16.95 -2.80
CA LYS A 96 -17.99 -18.09 -2.93
C LYS A 96 -16.52 -17.67 -3.01
N LEU A 97 -16.23 -16.56 -3.69
CA LEU A 97 -14.87 -16.17 -4.02
C LEU A 97 -14.81 -14.69 -4.45
N CYS A 98 -13.89 -13.94 -3.88
CA CYS A 98 -13.57 -12.58 -4.31
C CYS A 98 -12.07 -12.50 -4.59
N TYR A 99 -11.71 -11.92 -5.75
CA TYR A 99 -10.33 -11.68 -6.13
C TYR A 99 -10.06 -10.19 -6.11
N ILE A 100 -9.06 -9.77 -5.34
CA ILE A 100 -8.52 -8.42 -5.37
C ILE A 100 -7.19 -8.50 -6.09
N GLU A 101 -7.18 -8.07 -7.35
CA GLU A 101 -5.94 -8.00 -8.12
C GLU A 101 -5.26 -6.66 -7.87
N ASN A 102 -4.02 -6.71 -7.40
CA ASN A 102 -3.14 -5.55 -7.37
C ASN A 102 -2.00 -5.82 -8.35
N LYS A 103 -1.73 -4.88 -9.26
CA LYS A 103 -0.73 -5.04 -10.33
C LYS A 103 0.68 -5.44 -9.82
N TYR A 104 0.99 -5.09 -8.57
CA TYR A 104 2.31 -5.31 -7.94
C TYR A 104 2.27 -6.26 -6.74
N ALA A 105 1.08 -6.69 -6.35
CA ALA A 105 0.93 -7.74 -5.36
C ALA A 105 -0.15 -8.65 -5.94
N LYS A 106 0.23 -9.84 -6.39
CA LYS A 106 -0.70 -10.97 -6.40
C LYS A 106 -1.06 -11.24 -4.94
N VAL A 107 -1.93 -10.39 -4.39
CA VAL A 107 -2.65 -10.71 -3.17
C VAL A 107 -3.63 -11.77 -3.61
N GLN A 108 -3.20 -13.02 -3.57
CA GLN A 108 -4.16 -14.11 -3.52
C GLN A 108 -4.85 -13.94 -2.17
N VAL A 109 -6.03 -13.31 -2.19
CA VAL A 109 -6.95 -13.40 -1.06
C VAL A 109 -7.54 -14.80 -1.10
N SER A 110 -6.76 -15.78 -0.67
CA SER A 110 -7.24 -17.10 -0.30
C SER A 110 -7.79 -16.98 1.13
N LYS A 111 -9.11 -16.70 1.23
CA LYS A 111 -9.99 -16.84 2.42
C LYS A 111 -9.50 -16.30 3.77
N LYS A 112 -10.04 -15.15 4.23
CA LYS A 112 -10.29 -14.85 5.67
C LYS A 112 -11.15 -13.59 5.92
N ILE A 113 -12.35 -13.51 5.36
CA ILE A 113 -13.39 -12.54 5.84
C ILE A 113 -14.71 -13.27 6.12
N CYS A 114 -15.00 -14.40 5.47
CA CYS A 114 -15.87 -15.43 6.05
C CYS A 114 -15.05 -16.35 6.95
N SER A 115 -15.57 -16.70 8.11
CA SER A 115 -15.04 -17.61 9.15
C SER A 115 -13.86 -17.10 10.01
N ASP A 116 -14.15 -16.14 10.89
CA ASP A 116 -13.75 -16.27 12.31
C ASP A 116 -15.02 -16.33 13.23
N ASP A 117 -16.18 -16.71 12.68
CA ASP A 117 -17.44 -17.00 13.42
C ASP A 117 -17.91 -18.47 13.24
N PHE A 118 -16.97 -19.41 13.19
CA PHE A 118 -17.29 -20.84 13.34
C PHE A 118 -16.51 -21.42 14.52
N HIS A 119 -17.17 -21.33 15.68
CA HIS A 119 -16.96 -22.01 16.98
C HIS A 119 -15.57 -21.97 17.62
#